data_AF-B7Q153-F1
#
_entry.id   AF-B7Q153-F1
#
_cell.length_a   1.000
_cell.length_b   1.000
_cell.length_c   1.000
_cell.angle_alpha   90.00
_cell.angle_beta   90.00
_cell.angle_gamma   90.00
#
_symmetry.space_group_name_H-M   'P 1'
#
loop_
_entity.id
_entity.type
_entity.pdbx_description
1 polymer ?
#
loop_
_entity_poly.entity_id
_entity_poly.type
_entity_poly.pdbx_seq_one_letter_code
_entity_poly.pdbx_strand_id
1 'polypeptide(L)'
;MSNEAKMALRVLWTIFWFLVLVYFSYWIAFFCAFWYILLLAFVPFMPALKNVEESLHKGVRMPYLCSDNMRMGRSLNDGIQVICS
;
A
#
# COMPACT_ATOMS: atom_id res chain seq x y z
N MET A 1 -14.11 26.02 -16.24
CA MET A 1 -14.16 24.55 -16.31
C MET A 1 -14.98 24.07 -15.12
N SER A 2 -16.22 23.64 -15.37
CA SER A 2 -17.29 23.47 -14.36
C SER A 2 -16.88 22.49 -13.26
N ASN A 3 -17.26 22.81 -12.02
CA ASN A 3 -16.90 22.03 -10.83
C ASN A 3 -17.39 20.57 -10.87
N GLU A 4 -18.32 20.27 -11.77
CA GLU A 4 -18.92 18.96 -11.98
C GLU A 4 -17.93 17.97 -12.64
N ALA A 5 -17.10 18.46 -13.58
CA ALA A 5 -16.06 17.66 -14.21
C ALA A 5 -14.96 17.26 -13.21
N LYS A 6 -14.68 18.10 -12.21
CA LYS A 6 -13.68 17.82 -11.17
C LYS A 6 -14.13 16.69 -10.23
N MET A 7 -15.43 16.59 -9.95
CA MET A 7 -15.97 15.48 -9.15
C MET A 7 -15.92 14.16 -9.91
N ALA A 8 -16.36 14.15 -11.17
CA ALA A 8 -16.34 12.94 -11.98
C ALA A 8 -14.90 12.39 -12.16
N LEU A 9 -13.92 13.26 -12.42
CA LEU A 9 -12.51 12.88 -12.50
C LEU A 9 -11.97 12.30 -11.18
N ARG A 10 -12.36 12.86 -10.03
CA ARG A 10 -11.96 12.34 -8.71
C ARG A 10 -12.54 10.96 -8.45
N VAL A 11 -13.82 10.75 -8.75
CA VAL A 11 -14.49 9.46 -8.56
C VAL A 11 -13.90 8.38 -9.47
N LEU A 12 -13.67 8.70 -10.75
CA LEU A 12 -13.05 7.78 -11.70
C LEU A 12 -11.63 7.38 -11.25
N TRP A 13 -10.90 8.34 -10.70
CA TRP A 13 -9.55 8.14 -10.17
C TRP A 13 -9.53 7.27 -8.91
N THR A 14 -10.48 7.47 -7.99
CA THR A 14 -10.69 6.61 -6.81
C THR A 14 -10.98 5.17 -7.21
N ILE A 15 -11.84 4.94 -8.21
CA ILE A 15 -12.19 3.61 -8.71
C ILE A 15 -10.97 2.92 -9.34
N PHE A 16 -10.15 3.66 -10.09
CA PHE A 16 -8.90 3.14 -10.64
C PHE A 16 -7.94 2.67 -9.53
N TRP A 17 -7.78 3.47 -8.48
CA TRP A 17 -6.97 3.09 -7.32
C TRP A 17 -7.49 1.87 -6.57
N PHE A 18 -8.82 1.72 -6.45
CA PHE A 18 -9.44 0.55 -5.86
C PHE A 18 -9.15 -0.73 -6.67
N LEU A 19 -9.21 -0.67 -8.00
CA LEU A 19 -8.85 -1.77 -8.88
C LEU A 19 -7.38 -2.18 -8.71
N VAL A 20 -6.47 -1.22 -8.62
CA VAL A 20 -5.04 -1.47 -8.36
C VAL A 20 -4.81 -2.07 -6.97
N LEU A 21 -5.56 -1.62 -5.96
CA LEU A 21 -5.48 -2.16 -4.60
C LEU A 21 -5.87 -3.65 -4.58
N VAL A 22 -7.00 -4.00 -5.20
CA VAL A 22 -7.51 -5.38 -5.21
C VAL A 22 -6.65 -6.31 -6.06
N TYR A 23 -6.23 -5.90 -7.26
CA TYR A 23 -5.50 -6.77 -8.17
C TYR A 23 -3.99 -6.83 -7.93
N PHE A 24 -3.36 -5.75 -7.45
CA PHE A 24 -1.91 -5.72 -7.24
C PHE A 24 -1.52 -5.72 -5.76
N SER A 25 -2.08 -4.81 -4.95
CA SER A 25 -1.68 -4.73 -3.53
C SER A 25 -2.04 -5.99 -2.75
N TYR A 26 -3.17 -6.62 -3.05
CA TYR A 26 -3.59 -7.83 -2.35
C TYR A 26 -2.62 -9.00 -2.55
N TRP A 27 -2.14 -9.21 -3.77
CA TRP A 27 -1.16 -10.27 -4.09
C TRP A 27 0.20 -10.01 -3.45
N ILE A 28 0.70 -8.77 -3.53
CA ILE A 28 1.98 -8.38 -2.94
C ILE A 28 1.90 -8.49 -1.41
N ALA A 29 0.82 -8.00 -0.79
CA ALA A 29 0.61 -8.09 0.64
C ALA A 29 0.49 -9.55 1.12
N PHE A 30 -0.14 -10.42 0.33
CA PHE A 30 -0.25 -11.84 0.67
C PHE A 30 1.13 -12.53 0.68
N PHE A 31 1.93 -12.31 -0.37
CA PHE A 31 3.29 -12.83 -0.45
C PHE A 31 4.18 -12.27 0.67
N CYS A 32 4.07 -10.97 0.95
CA CYS A 32 4.82 -10.34 2.03
C CYS A 32 4.38 -10.84 3.41
N ALA A 33 3.08 -11.03 3.65
CA ALA A 33 2.57 -11.51 4.94
C ALA A 33 3.06 -12.93 5.24
N PHE A 34 3.14 -13.78 4.22
CA PHE A 34 3.69 -15.13 4.36
C PHE A 34 5.14 -15.12 4.84
N TRP A 35 6.00 -14.33 4.19
CA TRP A 35 7.41 -14.20 4.61
C TRP A 35 7.56 -13.50 5.97
N TYR A 36 6.62 -12.60 6.31
CA TYR A 36 6.64 -11.83 7.55
C TYR A 36 6.42 -12.71 8.76
N ILE A 37 5.43 -13.60 8.68
CA ILE A 37 5.11 -14.55 9.76
C ILE A 37 6.29 -15.50 10.00
N LEU A 38 6.95 -15.97 8.94
CA LEU A 38 8.15 -16.80 9.07
C LEU A 38 9.30 -16.04 9.74
N LEU A 39 9.60 -14.83 9.28
CA LEU A 39 10.68 -14.01 9.84
C LEU A 39 10.42 -13.59 11.28
N LEU A 40 9.17 -13.27 11.63
CA LEU A 40 8.76 -12.86 12.97
C LEU A 40 9.08 -13.93 14.02
N ALA A 41 8.99 -15.21 13.68
CA ALA A 41 9.38 -16.32 14.55
C ALA A 41 10.90 -16.38 14.82
N PHE A 42 11.73 -15.86 13.90
CA PHE A 42 13.20 -15.82 14.03
C PHE A 42 13.75 -14.50 14.60
N VAL A 43 12.96 -13.42 14.64
CA VAL A 43 13.32 -12.13 15.26
C VAL A 43 13.89 -12.27 16.68
N PRO A 44 13.35 -13.08 17.61
CA PRO A 44 13.91 -13.17 18.97
C PRO A 44 15.31 -13.78 19.02
N PHE A 45 15.72 -14.53 17.98
CA PHE A 45 17.05 -15.15 17.90
C PHE A 45 18.09 -14.28 17.21
N MET A 46 17.67 -13.37 16.31
CA MET A 46 18.59 -12.52 15.55
C MET A 46 18.01 -11.10 15.34
N PRO A 47 18.49 -10.09 16.09
CA PRO A 47 18.00 -8.71 15.96
C PRO A 47 18.32 -8.06 14.60
N ALA A 48 19.24 -8.63 13.82
CA ALA A 48 19.55 -8.18 12.46
C ALA A 48 18.38 -8.37 11.47
N LEU A 49 17.45 -9.31 11.75
CA LEU A 49 16.28 -9.56 10.90
C LEU A 49 15.19 -8.48 11.06
N LYS A 50 15.31 -7.61 12.06
CA LYS A 50 14.33 -6.57 12.35
C LYS A 50 14.17 -5.57 11.19
N ASN A 51 15.25 -5.26 10.49
CA ASN A 51 15.20 -4.39 9.29
C ASN A 51 14.43 -5.04 8.13
N VAL A 52 14.52 -6.36 7.99
CA VAL A 52 13.80 -7.11 6.96
C VAL A 52 12.32 -7.22 7.32
N GLU A 53 12.03 -7.48 8.60
CA GLU A 53 10.69 -7.49 9.16
C GLU A 53 9.96 -6.15 8.98
N GLU A 54 10.60 -5.01 9.27
CA GLU A 54 10.03 -3.68 9.05
C GLU A 54 9.75 -3.38 7.57
N SER A 55 10.69 -3.71 6.68
CA SER A 55 10.52 -3.51 5.24
C SER A 55 9.33 -4.32 4.71
N LEU A 56 9.21 -5.55 5.17
CA LEU A 56 8.14 -6.44 4.78
C LEU A 56 6.79 -6.01 5.37
N HIS A 57 6.81 -5.51 6.60
CA HIS A 57 5.64 -4.94 7.25
C HIS A 57 5.10 -3.72 6.47
N LYS A 58 5.98 -2.86 5.93
CA LYS A 58 5.57 -1.78 5.02
C LYS A 58 4.84 -2.35 3.79
N GLY A 59 5.35 -3.44 3.20
CA GLY A 59 4.72 -4.12 2.06
C GLY A 59 3.33 -4.67 2.38
N VAL A 60 3.15 -5.30 3.55
CA VAL A 60 1.83 -5.81 4.01
C VAL A 60 0.84 -4.67 4.27
N ARG A 61 1.33 -3.48 4.65
CA ARG A 61 0.49 -2.30 4.93
C ARG A 61 0.15 -1.48 3.68
N MET A 62 0.69 -1.84 2.52
CA MET A 62 0.45 -1.18 1.24
C MET A 62 -1.04 -1.08 0.81
N PRO A 63 -1.90 -2.10 1.02
CA PRO A 63 -3.33 -1.97 0.74
C PRO A 63 -4.01 -0.90 1.60
N TYR A 64 -3.62 -0.79 2.88
CA TYR A 64 -4.13 0.24 3.79
C TYR A 64 -3.69 1.64 3.34
N LEU A 65 -2.45 1.77 2.87
CA LEU A 65 -1.97 3.03 2.32
C LEU A 65 -2.74 3.43 1.05
N CYS A 66 -3.03 2.48 0.16
CA CYS A 66 -3.84 2.74 -1.03
C CYS A 66 -5.27 3.17 -0.66
N SER A 67 -5.90 2.58 0.35
CA SER A 67 -7.24 2.97 0.79
C SER A 67 -7.27 4.32 1.52
N ASP A 68 -6.22 4.66 2.27
CA ASP A 68 -6.08 5.97 2.92
C ASP A 68 -5.87 7.10 1.89
N ASN A 69 -5.00 6.87 0.89
CA ASN A 69 -4.80 7.81 -0.22
C ASN A 69 -6.06 8.00 -1.06
N MET A 70 -6.84 6.93 -1.23
CA MET A 70 -8.15 6.97 -1.90
C MET A 70 -9.15 7.84 -1.13
N ARG A 71 -9.14 7.80 0.20
CA ARG A 71 -10.00 8.64 1.06
C ARG A 71 -9.59 10.11 1.04
N MET A 72 -8.29 10.40 1.00
CA MET A 72 -7.78 11.78 0.97
C MET A 72 -7.82 12.43 -0.41
N GLY A 73 -8.04 11.65 -1.48
CA GLY A 73 -8.04 12.15 -2.85
C GLY A 73 -6.67 12.66 -3.30
N ARG A 74 -5.58 12.09 -2.77
CA ARG A 74 -4.20 12.45 -3.13
C ARG A 74 -3.85 11.99 -4.54
N SER A 75 -2.91 12.70 -5.17
CA SER A 75 -2.46 12.41 -6.54
C SER A 75 -1.55 11.18 -6.57
N LEU A 76 -1.42 10.52 -7.73
CA LEU A 76 -0.61 9.30 -7.91
C LEU A 76 0.84 9.46 -7.44
N ASN A 77 1.37 10.68 -7.58
CA ASN A 77 2.72 11.05 -7.18
C ASN A 77 2.94 10.83 -5.67
N ASP A 78 1.97 11.23 -4.83
CA ASP A 78 2.07 11.11 -3.38
C ASP A 78 1.99 9.64 -2.92
N GLY A 79 1.21 8.82 -3.63
CA GLY A 79 1.10 7.38 -3.34
C GLY A 79 2.38 6.61 -3.69
N ILE A 80 2.99 6.94 -4.83
CA ILE A 80 4.26 6.33 -5.28
C ILE A 80 5.43 6.76 -4.37
N GLN A 81 5.46 8.01 -3.91
CA GLN A 81 6.49 8.50 -2.97
C GLN A 81 6.54 7.69 -1.67
N VAL A 82 5.39 7.21 -1.16
CA VAL A 82 5.37 6.40 0.07
C VAL A 82 5.80 4.95 -0.18
N ILE A 83 5.64 4.42 -1.39
CA ILE A 83 6.17 3.09 -1.75
C ILE A 83 7.70 3.16 -1.91
N CYS A 84 8.23 4.30 -2.39
CA CYS A 84 9.65 4.52 -2.64
C CYS A 84 10.43 5.15 -1.46
N SER A 85 9.80 5.38 -0.29
CA SER A 85 10.42 5.98 0.91
C SER A 85 10.49 5.05 2.13
#